data_AF-A0A925YUS9-F1
#
_entry.id   AF-A0A925YUS9-F1
#
_cell.length_a   1.000
_cell.length_b   1.000
_cell.length_c   1.000
_cell.angle_alpha   90.00
_cell.angle_beta   90.00
_cell.angle_gamma   90.00
#
_symmetry.space_group_name_H-M   'P 1'
#
loop_
_entity.id
_entity.type
_entity.pdbx_description
1 polymer ?
#
loop_
_entity_poly.entity_id
_entity_poly.type
_entity_poly.pdbx_seq_one_letter_code
_entity_poly.pdbx_strand_id
1 'polypeptide(L)'
;LGYTLDYLWLREPDMNVARFQQILDHRRIHGLVLAPLDDPREDYELDWSRFVAVAIGLSLGRPRLPRVLHDNYRAMLAVLAELEALGVRRVGLCLAAESDERTLGMWTGAYLATGRRRPGWCAPPLIAPGFNARDFSAWRRAERVEAVISVHPVLPLLQAVLRKTRVKLVSLNLNGADETTPGIYQEPRILGAAAVERVVDLLHRGGRSAAVERADELLHLGRWRPGA
;
A
#
# COMPACT_ATOMS: atom_id res chain seq x y z
N LEU A 1 -7.68 -12.76 23.78
CA LEU A 1 -8.68 -11.96 23.05
C LEU A 1 -10.09 -12.56 23.14
N GLY A 2 -10.29 -13.89 23.03
CA GLY A 2 -11.63 -14.48 23.22
C GLY A 2 -12.58 -14.29 22.03
N TYR A 3 -12.06 -13.80 20.91
CA TYR A 3 -12.78 -13.64 19.64
C TYR A 3 -12.37 -14.71 18.64
N THR A 4 -13.29 -15.03 17.72
CA THR A 4 -13.02 -15.83 16.52
C THR A 4 -12.88 -14.90 15.31
N LEU A 5 -12.09 -15.31 14.33
CA LEU A 5 -11.89 -14.56 13.08
C LEU A 5 -12.72 -15.21 11.96
N ASP A 6 -13.60 -14.42 11.36
CA ASP A 6 -14.31 -14.78 10.14
C ASP A 6 -13.70 -14.02 8.95
N TYR A 7 -13.41 -14.73 7.86
CA TYR A 7 -13.02 -14.11 6.59
C TYR A 7 -14.25 -13.97 5.70
N LEU A 8 -14.48 -12.75 5.21
CA LEU A 8 -15.54 -12.45 4.26
C LEU A 8 -14.96 -11.66 3.10
N TRP A 9 -15.23 -12.09 1.87
CA TRP A 9 -14.75 -11.42 0.67
C TRP A 9 -15.92 -10.80 -0.10
N LEU A 10 -15.79 -9.51 -0.40
CA LEU A 10 -16.84 -8.72 -1.06
C LEU A 10 -17.07 -9.09 -2.52
N ARG A 11 -16.15 -9.84 -3.14
CA ARG A 11 -16.24 -10.27 -4.54
C ARG A 11 -16.69 -11.72 -4.72
N GLU A 12 -17.16 -12.38 -3.66
CA GLU A 12 -17.83 -13.67 -3.80
C GLU A 12 -19.00 -13.57 -4.80
N PRO A 13 -19.30 -14.61 -5.59
CA PRO A 13 -20.47 -14.63 -6.46
C PRO A 13 -21.74 -14.26 -5.68
N ASP A 14 -22.60 -13.45 -6.29
CA ASP A 14 -23.85 -12.94 -5.71
C ASP A 14 -23.69 -12.09 -4.43
N MET A 15 -22.46 -11.67 -4.09
CA MET A 15 -22.21 -10.77 -2.98
C MET A 15 -22.53 -9.32 -3.38
N ASN A 16 -23.33 -8.65 -2.55
CA ASN A 16 -23.57 -7.21 -2.62
C ASN A 16 -23.62 -6.64 -1.20
N VAL A 17 -23.66 -5.31 -1.08
CA VAL A 17 -23.63 -4.61 0.21
C VAL A 17 -24.76 -5.07 1.14
N ALA A 18 -25.98 -5.25 0.63
CA ALA A 18 -27.13 -5.70 1.41
C ALA A 18 -26.96 -7.14 1.92
N ARG A 19 -26.46 -8.05 1.07
CA ARG A 19 -26.14 -9.43 1.43
C ARG A 19 -25.02 -9.48 2.46
N PHE A 20 -24.00 -8.64 2.31
CA PHE A 20 -22.90 -8.52 3.26
C PHE A 20 -23.39 -8.05 4.64
N GLN A 21 -24.22 -6.99 4.69
CA GLN A 21 -24.86 -6.51 5.92
C GLN A 21 -25.68 -7.64 6.60
N GLN A 22 -26.48 -8.38 5.84
CA GLN A 22 -27.25 -9.52 6.38
C GLN A 22 -26.35 -10.60 6.97
N ILE A 23 -25.22 -10.92 6.33
CA ILE A 23 -24.27 -11.92 6.84
C ILE A 23 -23.68 -11.44 8.17
N LEU A 24 -23.24 -10.18 8.23
CA LEU A 24 -22.69 -9.59 9.46
C LEU A 24 -23.70 -9.63 10.61
N ASP A 25 -24.95 -9.27 10.33
CA ASP A 25 -26.03 -9.25 11.32
C ASP A 25 -26.41 -10.66 11.81
N HIS A 26 -26.59 -11.61 10.88
CA HIS A 26 -26.95 -12.99 11.24
C HIS A 26 -25.86 -13.68 12.06
N ARG A 27 -24.58 -13.40 11.76
CA ARG A 27 -23.44 -13.95 12.50
C ARG A 27 -23.12 -13.20 13.78
N ARG A 28 -23.85 -12.12 14.08
CA ARG A 28 -23.61 -11.24 15.25
C ARG A 28 -22.17 -10.72 15.27
N ILE A 29 -21.65 -10.30 14.12
CA ILE A 29 -20.33 -9.69 13.99
C ILE A 29 -20.44 -8.23 14.42
N HIS A 30 -19.61 -7.82 15.39
CA HIS A 30 -19.60 -6.45 15.92
C HIS A 30 -18.29 -5.70 15.63
N GLY A 31 -17.22 -6.42 15.27
CA GLY A 31 -15.90 -5.87 14.94
C GLY A 31 -15.50 -6.21 13.51
N LEU A 32 -14.98 -5.24 12.77
CA LEU A 32 -14.54 -5.38 11.37
C LEU A 32 -13.10 -4.91 11.22
N VAL A 33 -12.27 -5.74 10.57
CA VAL A 33 -10.98 -5.31 10.00
C VAL A 33 -11.16 -5.29 8.49
N LEU A 34 -11.05 -4.11 7.88
CA LEU A 34 -11.14 -3.95 6.44
C LEU A 34 -9.74 -4.02 5.84
N ALA A 35 -9.48 -5.06 5.05
CA ALA A 35 -8.27 -5.15 4.24
C ALA A 35 -8.27 -4.05 3.15
N PRO A 36 -7.10 -3.74 2.54
CA PRO A 36 -7.06 -2.87 1.37
C PRO A 36 -8.03 -3.36 0.28
N LEU A 37 -8.86 -2.45 -0.22
CA LEU A 37 -9.82 -2.67 -1.30
C LEU A 37 -9.13 -2.55 -2.65
N ASP A 38 -9.65 -3.26 -3.65
CA ASP A 38 -9.11 -3.26 -5.01
C ASP A 38 -9.30 -1.90 -5.70
N ASP A 39 -10.44 -1.25 -5.48
CA ASP A 39 -10.75 0.07 -6.03
C ASP A 39 -10.43 1.17 -5.00
N PRO A 40 -9.50 2.09 -5.29
CA PRO A 40 -9.22 3.20 -4.40
C PRO A 40 -10.42 4.13 -4.25
N ARG A 41 -10.71 4.49 -3.00
CA ARG A 41 -11.76 5.42 -2.58
C ARG A 41 -13.18 4.92 -2.84
N GLU A 42 -13.36 3.59 -2.83
CA GLU A 42 -14.68 3.00 -2.84
C GLU A 42 -15.45 3.40 -1.57
N ASP A 43 -16.70 3.81 -1.76
CA ASP A 43 -17.64 4.11 -0.69
C ASP A 43 -18.49 2.87 -0.44
N TYR A 44 -18.51 2.37 0.80
CA TYR A 44 -19.32 1.21 1.19
C TYR A 44 -20.50 1.63 2.06
N GLU A 45 -21.72 1.41 1.55
CA GLU A 45 -22.97 1.77 2.22
C GLU A 45 -23.43 0.70 3.23
N LEU A 46 -22.63 0.47 4.28
CA LEU A 46 -23.04 -0.33 5.43
C LEU A 46 -23.68 0.54 6.51
N ASP A 47 -24.48 -0.07 7.38
CA ASP A 47 -24.90 0.60 8.61
C ASP A 47 -23.75 0.58 9.62
N TRP A 48 -22.78 1.47 9.40
CA TRP A 48 -21.57 1.61 10.21
C TRP A 48 -21.85 1.94 11.69
N SER A 49 -23.09 2.34 12.04
CA SER A 49 -23.50 2.55 13.44
C SER A 49 -23.54 1.24 14.25
N ARG A 50 -23.63 0.10 13.56
CA ARG A 50 -23.75 -1.24 14.16
C ARG A 50 -22.41 -1.92 14.42
N PHE A 51 -21.32 -1.36 13.89
CA PHE A 51 -20.00 -1.99 13.90
C PHE A 51 -18.93 -1.09 14.51
N VAL A 52 -17.87 -1.72 15.01
CA VAL A 52 -16.55 -1.11 15.22
C VAL A 52 -15.65 -1.56 14.08
N ALA A 53 -15.12 -0.63 13.31
CA ALA A 53 -14.35 -0.94 12.12
C ALA A 53 -12.99 -0.22 12.12
N VAL A 54 -11.95 -0.93 11.71
CA VAL A 54 -10.61 -0.41 11.46
C VAL A 54 -10.23 -0.79 10.04
N ALA A 55 -9.70 0.16 9.26
CA ALA A 55 -9.22 -0.10 7.92
C ALA A 55 -7.70 -0.26 7.88
N ILE A 56 -7.21 -1.15 7.02
CA ILE A 56 -5.80 -1.24 6.67
C ILE A 56 -5.60 -0.48 5.36
N GLY A 57 -4.70 0.49 5.38
CA GLY A 57 -4.43 1.33 4.21
C GLY A 57 -5.49 2.40 3.93
N LEU A 58 -5.44 2.95 2.72
CA LEU A 58 -6.13 4.19 2.32
C LEU A 58 -7.19 3.99 1.23
N SER A 59 -7.48 2.75 0.88
CA SER A 59 -8.42 2.41 -0.20
C SER A 59 -9.87 2.70 0.14
N LEU A 60 -10.29 2.65 1.41
CA LEU A 60 -11.66 3.04 1.78
C LEU A 60 -11.82 4.56 1.71
N GLY A 61 -12.77 5.05 0.89
CA GLY A 61 -13.08 6.48 0.77
C GLY A 61 -13.89 6.98 1.97
N ARG A 62 -15.07 6.40 2.16
CA ARG A 62 -15.98 6.69 3.27
C ARG A 62 -16.53 5.41 3.92
N PRO A 63 -16.84 5.46 5.24
CA PRO A 63 -16.63 6.57 6.17
C PRO A 63 -15.15 6.70 6.59
N ARG A 64 -14.82 7.78 7.31
CA ARG A 64 -13.51 7.91 7.94
C ARG A 64 -13.45 6.98 9.16
N LEU A 65 -12.75 5.87 9.01
CA LEU A 65 -12.49 4.91 10.08
C LEU A 65 -11.07 5.08 10.63
N PRO A 66 -10.80 4.69 11.89
CA PRO A 66 -9.44 4.45 12.35
C PRO A 66 -8.67 3.55 11.38
N ARG A 67 -7.38 3.84 11.19
CA ARG A 67 -6.57 3.14 10.20
C ARG A 67 -5.26 2.63 10.75
N VAL A 68 -4.83 1.49 10.23
CA VAL A 68 -3.44 1.03 10.31
C VAL A 68 -2.83 1.19 8.93
N LEU A 69 -1.77 1.99 8.85
CA LEU A 69 -1.15 2.40 7.60
C LEU A 69 0.31 1.96 7.53
N HIS A 70 0.77 1.69 6.31
CA HIS A 70 2.20 1.71 6.03
C HIS A 70 2.65 3.16 5.87
N ASP A 71 3.78 3.52 6.47
CA ASP A 71 4.42 4.81 6.23
C ASP A 71 5.12 4.82 4.86
N ASN A 72 4.32 4.99 3.81
CA ASN A 72 4.76 4.97 2.42
C ASN A 72 5.79 6.08 2.13
N TYR A 73 5.63 7.24 2.77
CA TYR A 73 6.56 8.35 2.62
C TYR A 73 7.94 7.98 3.16
N ARG A 74 8.03 7.48 4.39
CA ARG A 74 9.30 7.04 4.97
C ARG A 74 9.86 5.79 4.29
N ALA A 75 9.01 4.90 3.78
CA ALA A 75 9.44 3.76 2.97
C ALA A 75 10.20 4.22 1.71
N MET A 76 9.68 5.22 0.98
CA MET A 76 10.39 5.80 -0.17
C MET A 76 11.72 6.45 0.25
N LEU A 77 11.73 7.21 1.35
CA LEU A 77 12.98 7.81 1.86
C LEU A 77 14.03 6.76 2.22
N ALA A 78 13.62 5.66 2.85
CA ALA A 78 14.51 4.55 3.17
C ALA A 78 15.11 3.93 1.89
N VAL A 79 14.28 3.65 0.88
CA VAL A 79 14.77 3.14 -0.41
C VAL A 79 15.78 4.09 -1.06
N LEU A 80 15.49 5.39 -1.06
CA LEU A 80 16.39 6.39 -1.63
C LEU A 80 17.73 6.43 -0.86
N ALA A 81 17.70 6.38 0.47
CA ALA A 81 18.91 6.34 1.29
C ALA A 81 19.78 5.10 0.99
N GLU A 82 19.16 3.93 0.80
CA GLU A 82 19.86 2.70 0.41
C GLU A 82 20.50 2.82 -0.98
N LEU A 83 19.78 3.37 -1.95
CA LEU A 83 20.32 3.60 -3.30
C LEU A 83 21.48 4.62 -3.30
N GLU A 84 21.40 5.64 -2.45
CA GLU A 84 22.48 6.60 -2.23
C GLU A 84 23.73 5.91 -1.64
N ALA A 85 23.57 5.10 -0.60
CA ALA A 85 24.66 4.35 0.02
C ALA A 85 25.33 3.38 -0.97
N LEU A 86 24.54 2.83 -1.92
CA LEU A 86 25.03 1.98 -3.01
C LEU A 86 25.68 2.76 -4.17
N GLY A 87 25.82 4.09 -4.05
CA GLY A 87 26.47 4.94 -5.05
C GLY A 87 25.68 5.11 -6.35
N VAL A 88 24.37 4.86 -6.34
CA VAL A 88 23.51 5.04 -7.52
C VAL A 88 23.39 6.53 -7.84
N ARG A 89 23.61 6.92 -9.10
CA ARG A 89 23.70 8.34 -9.51
C ARG A 89 22.47 8.85 -10.24
N ARG A 90 21.61 7.96 -10.72
CA ARG A 90 20.37 8.33 -11.42
C ARG A 90 19.27 7.33 -11.06
N VAL A 91 18.31 7.78 -10.25
CA VAL A 91 17.20 6.95 -9.77
C VAL A 91 15.94 7.27 -10.55
N GLY A 92 15.18 6.23 -10.88
CA GLY A 92 13.90 6.29 -11.53
C GLY A 92 12.76 5.83 -10.63
N LEU A 93 11.59 6.46 -10.73
CA LEU A 93 10.35 5.96 -10.13
C LEU A 93 9.37 5.55 -11.23
N CYS A 94 8.86 4.33 -11.17
CA CYS A 94 7.89 3.80 -12.12
C CYS A 94 6.68 3.20 -11.38
N LEU A 95 5.48 3.72 -11.61
CA LEU A 95 4.26 3.28 -10.93
C LEU A 95 3.09 3.18 -11.93
N ALA A 96 2.16 2.25 -11.65
CA ALA A 96 0.82 2.36 -12.21
C ALA A 96 0.10 3.54 -11.52
N ALA A 97 -0.70 4.31 -12.27
CA ALA A 97 -1.39 5.49 -11.73
C ALA A 97 -2.27 5.15 -10.51
N GLU A 98 -2.94 4.01 -10.55
CA GLU A 98 -3.80 3.48 -9.48
C GLU A 98 -3.00 3.12 -8.21
N SER A 99 -1.71 2.80 -8.35
CA SER A 99 -0.81 2.53 -7.22
C SER A 99 -0.33 3.81 -6.56
N ASP A 100 -0.15 4.89 -7.32
CA ASP A 100 0.17 6.19 -6.74
C ASP A 100 -1.07 6.77 -6.04
N GLU A 101 -2.24 6.68 -6.68
CA GLU A 101 -3.51 7.19 -6.13
C GLU A 101 -3.91 6.51 -4.81
N ARG A 102 -3.81 5.18 -4.72
CA ARG A 102 -4.17 4.43 -3.49
C ARG A 102 -3.27 4.76 -2.29
N THR A 103 -2.10 5.36 -2.53
CA THR A 103 -1.18 5.81 -1.46
C THR A 103 -1.23 7.32 -1.26
N LEU A 104 -2.21 8.01 -1.87
CA LEU A 104 -2.34 9.46 -1.86
C LEU A 104 -1.09 10.17 -2.37
N GLY A 105 -0.37 9.55 -3.31
CA GLY A 105 0.86 10.08 -3.87
C GLY A 105 2.03 10.15 -2.88
N MET A 106 1.98 9.46 -1.73
CA MET A 106 3.03 9.57 -0.70
C MET A 106 4.41 9.15 -1.21
N TRP A 107 4.47 8.08 -2.02
CA TRP A 107 5.73 7.65 -2.64
C TRP A 107 6.26 8.71 -3.60
N THR A 108 5.42 9.18 -4.52
CA THR A 108 5.79 10.22 -5.49
C THR A 108 6.18 11.52 -4.81
N GLY A 109 5.46 11.92 -3.76
CA GLY A 109 5.75 13.11 -2.97
C GLY A 109 7.13 13.05 -2.31
N ALA A 110 7.47 11.94 -1.66
CA ALA A 110 8.81 11.73 -1.08
C ALA A 110 9.91 11.74 -2.14
N TYR A 111 9.67 11.08 -3.27
CA TYR A 111 10.61 11.00 -4.39
C TYR A 111 10.90 12.38 -5.00
N LEU A 112 9.86 13.16 -5.30
CA LEU A 112 9.96 14.50 -5.85
C LEU A 112 10.59 15.49 -4.86
N ALA A 113 10.23 15.41 -3.58
CA ALA A 113 10.84 16.23 -2.53
C ALA A 113 12.34 15.97 -2.42
N THR A 114 12.77 14.71 -2.56
CA THR A 114 14.18 14.33 -2.59
C THR A 114 14.88 14.83 -3.85
N GLY A 115 14.25 14.68 -5.02
CA GLY A 115 14.77 15.20 -6.29
C GLY A 115 14.99 16.71 -6.28
N ARG A 116 14.12 17.48 -5.60
CA ARG A 116 14.30 18.92 -5.41
C ARG A 116 15.55 19.26 -4.60
N ARG A 117 15.88 18.44 -3.60
CA ARG A 117 17.09 18.61 -2.76
C ARG A 117 18.35 18.10 -3.46
N ARG A 118 18.20 17.21 -4.45
CA ARG A 118 19.30 16.61 -5.22
C ARG A 118 19.03 16.69 -6.73
N PRO A 119 19.19 17.89 -7.34
CA PRO A 119 18.96 18.08 -8.76
C PRO A 119 19.77 17.09 -9.60
N GLY A 120 19.12 16.45 -10.58
CA GLY A 120 19.74 15.48 -11.47
C GLY A 120 19.85 14.05 -10.90
N TRP A 121 19.63 13.83 -9.60
CA TRP A 121 19.66 12.48 -9.04
C TRP A 121 18.38 11.69 -9.33
N CYS A 122 17.22 12.29 -9.06
CA CYS A 122 15.92 11.70 -9.40
C CYS A 122 15.49 12.06 -10.83
N ALA A 123 15.14 11.08 -11.64
CA ALA A 123 14.53 11.28 -12.95
C ALA A 123 13.05 11.68 -12.83
N PRO A 124 12.47 12.38 -13.82
CA PRO A 124 11.02 12.56 -13.89
C PRO A 124 10.31 11.20 -13.78
N PRO A 125 9.36 11.02 -12.85
CA PRO A 125 8.74 9.72 -12.62
C PRO A 125 7.90 9.29 -13.83
N LEU A 126 7.87 7.98 -14.11
CA LEU A 126 6.96 7.39 -15.08
C LEU A 126 5.74 6.82 -14.34
N ILE A 127 4.66 7.58 -14.33
CA ILE A 127 3.38 7.19 -13.72
C ILE A 127 2.34 7.19 -14.83
N ALA A 128 1.72 6.04 -15.09
CA ALA A 128 0.78 5.91 -16.20
C ALA A 128 -0.36 4.93 -15.88
N PRO A 129 -1.60 5.24 -16.33
CA PRO A 129 -2.63 4.22 -16.46
C PRO A 129 -2.21 3.23 -17.56
N GLY A 130 -2.49 1.94 -17.37
CA GLY A 130 -2.11 0.92 -18.36
C GLY A 130 -0.60 0.83 -18.62
N PHE A 131 0.20 0.92 -17.55
CA PHE A 131 1.66 0.84 -17.61
C PHE A 131 2.15 -0.33 -18.45
N ASN A 132 3.05 -0.08 -19.40
CA ASN A 132 3.51 -1.10 -20.36
C ASN A 132 5.01 -1.05 -20.64
N ALA A 133 5.53 -2.15 -21.19
CA ALA A 133 6.96 -2.36 -21.42
C ALA A 133 7.56 -1.44 -22.48
N ARG A 134 6.77 -1.03 -23.48
CA ARG A 134 7.21 -0.15 -24.56
C ARG A 134 7.55 1.22 -24.00
N ASP A 135 6.62 1.80 -23.26
CA ASP A 135 6.75 3.16 -22.75
C ASP A 135 7.84 3.21 -21.66
N PHE A 136 7.92 2.19 -20.79
CA PHE A 136 9.02 2.02 -19.85
C PHE A 136 10.38 1.94 -20.56
N SER A 137 10.50 1.15 -21.63
CA SER A 137 11.77 0.98 -22.35
C SER A 137 12.20 2.25 -23.08
N ALA A 138 11.26 3.06 -23.56
CA ALA A 138 11.53 4.38 -24.14
C ALA A 138 12.02 5.36 -23.06
N TRP A 139 11.25 5.49 -21.97
CA TRP A 139 11.58 6.37 -20.85
C TRP A 139 12.94 6.02 -20.22
N ARG A 140 13.23 4.74 -19.97
CA ARG A 140 14.51 4.28 -19.39
C ARG A 140 15.71 4.69 -20.26
N ARG A 141 15.58 4.61 -21.58
CA ARG A 141 16.65 4.99 -22.52
C ARG A 141 16.88 6.49 -22.54
N ALA A 142 15.80 7.27 -22.47
CA ALA A 142 15.88 8.74 -22.42
C ALA A 142 16.51 9.21 -21.10
N GLU A 143 16.04 8.68 -19.96
CA GLU A 143 16.44 9.14 -18.63
C GLU A 143 17.76 8.55 -18.13
N ARG A 144 18.24 7.47 -18.77
CA ARG A 144 19.51 6.79 -18.46
C ARG A 144 19.65 6.43 -16.98
N VAL A 145 18.55 5.97 -16.38
CA VAL A 145 18.50 5.57 -14.96
C VAL A 145 19.41 4.37 -14.68
N GLU A 146 20.02 4.38 -13.51
CA GLU A 146 20.87 3.30 -12.97
C GLU A 146 20.09 2.39 -12.00
N ALA A 147 19.02 2.91 -11.39
CA ALA A 147 18.08 2.13 -10.60
C ALA A 147 16.64 2.56 -10.85
N VAL A 148 15.69 1.63 -10.71
CA VAL A 148 14.25 1.86 -10.80
C VAL A 148 13.60 1.39 -9.51
N ILE A 149 12.81 2.27 -8.91
CA ILE A 149 11.94 2.00 -7.78
C ILE A 149 10.53 1.76 -8.32
N SER A 150 9.87 0.70 -7.87
CA SER A 150 8.50 0.37 -8.30
C SER A 150 7.76 -0.47 -7.25
N VAL A 151 6.59 -0.97 -7.62
CA VAL A 151 5.72 -1.81 -6.80
C VAL A 151 4.81 -2.65 -7.70
N HIS A 152 4.18 -3.69 -7.14
CA HIS A 152 3.09 -4.38 -7.84
C HIS A 152 1.91 -3.44 -8.14
N PRO A 153 1.25 -3.61 -9.30
CA PRO A 153 1.39 -4.73 -10.25
C PRO A 153 2.47 -4.54 -11.32
N VAL A 154 3.18 -3.42 -11.35
CA VAL A 154 4.16 -3.09 -12.39
C VAL A 154 5.46 -3.91 -12.25
N LEU A 155 5.80 -4.30 -11.03
CA LEU A 155 7.08 -4.94 -10.69
C LEU A 155 7.46 -6.15 -11.60
N PRO A 156 6.58 -7.14 -11.89
CA PRO A 156 6.95 -8.30 -12.71
C PRO A 156 7.30 -7.94 -14.16
N LEU A 157 6.62 -6.95 -14.73
CA LEU A 157 6.93 -6.44 -16.06
C LEU A 157 8.33 -5.80 -16.07
N LEU A 158 8.67 -5.02 -15.05
CA LEU A 158 10.00 -4.42 -14.93
C LEU A 158 11.08 -5.49 -14.73
N GLN A 159 10.83 -6.50 -13.89
CA GLN A 159 11.74 -7.64 -13.72
C GLN A 159 12.06 -8.29 -15.07
N ALA A 160 11.03 -8.56 -15.89
CA ALA A 160 11.20 -9.17 -17.20
C ALA A 160 12.05 -8.30 -18.15
N VAL A 161 11.77 -6.99 -18.20
CA VAL A 161 12.48 -6.04 -19.09
C VAL A 161 13.92 -5.77 -18.61
N LEU A 162 14.16 -5.79 -17.30
CA LEU A 162 15.46 -5.45 -16.70
C LEU A 162 16.39 -6.65 -16.52
N ARG A 163 15.90 -7.89 -16.65
CA ARG A 163 16.65 -9.15 -16.42
C ARG A 163 18.04 -9.22 -17.09
N LYS A 164 18.22 -8.59 -18.25
CA LYS A 164 19.50 -8.58 -19.01
C LYS A 164 20.22 -7.23 -18.97
N THR A 165 19.90 -6.38 -18.00
CA THR A 165 20.45 -5.04 -17.88
C THR A 165 21.23 -4.89 -16.57
N ARG A 166 22.03 -3.82 -16.47
CA ARG A 166 22.70 -3.45 -15.21
C ARG A 166 21.85 -2.53 -14.32
N VAL A 167 20.62 -2.22 -14.74
CA VAL A 167 19.73 -1.32 -13.99
C VAL A 167 19.16 -2.10 -12.80
N LYS A 168 19.36 -1.56 -11.60
CA LYS A 168 18.84 -2.15 -10.36
C LYS A 168 17.33 -1.97 -10.29
N LEU A 169 16.60 -2.97 -9.80
CA LEU A 169 15.17 -2.85 -9.50
C LEU A 169 14.98 -2.95 -7.99
N VAL A 170 14.18 -2.04 -7.43
CA VAL A 170 13.85 -2.01 -6.00
C VAL A 170 12.33 -1.90 -5.82
N SER A 171 11.78 -2.69 -4.90
CA SER A 171 10.35 -2.67 -4.59
C SER A 171 10.02 -1.81 -3.36
N LEU A 172 8.93 -1.05 -3.43
CA LEU A 172 8.33 -0.32 -2.30
C LEU A 172 7.43 -1.21 -1.44
N ASN A 173 7.08 -2.39 -1.92
CA ASN A 173 6.33 -3.39 -1.18
C ASN A 173 6.67 -4.79 -1.73
N LEU A 174 7.48 -5.53 -0.97
CA LEU A 174 7.82 -6.91 -1.28
C LEU A 174 6.64 -7.81 -0.95
N ASN A 175 6.20 -8.58 -1.95
CA ASN A 175 5.38 -9.74 -1.67
C ASN A 175 6.27 -10.76 -0.96
N GLY A 176 5.81 -11.36 0.14
CA GLY A 176 6.63 -12.20 1.02
C GLY A 176 7.27 -13.44 0.35
N ALA A 177 6.92 -13.72 -0.91
CA ALA A 177 7.48 -14.79 -1.73
C ALA A 177 8.61 -14.34 -2.70
N ASP A 178 8.83 -13.04 -2.90
CA ASP A 178 9.95 -12.55 -3.73
C ASP A 178 11.18 -12.29 -2.86
N GLU A 179 12.13 -13.22 -2.92
CA GLU A 179 13.43 -13.11 -2.24
C GLU A 179 14.50 -12.40 -3.09
N THR A 180 14.24 -12.20 -4.39
CA THR A 180 15.26 -11.75 -5.35
C THR A 180 15.31 -10.23 -5.49
N THR A 181 14.18 -9.54 -5.34
CA THR A 181 14.14 -8.08 -5.49
C THR A 181 14.44 -7.42 -4.13
N PRO A 182 15.44 -6.52 -4.03
CA PRO A 182 15.59 -5.70 -2.84
C PRO A 182 14.39 -4.76 -2.66
N GLY A 183 14.06 -4.40 -1.43
CA GLY A 183 12.95 -3.49 -1.20
C GLY A 183 12.44 -3.43 0.22
N ILE A 184 11.27 -2.82 0.38
CA ILE A 184 10.59 -2.68 1.66
C ILE A 184 9.65 -3.87 1.86
N TYR A 185 9.91 -4.67 2.89
CA TYR A 185 8.95 -5.63 3.41
C TYR A 185 8.03 -4.93 4.40
N GLN A 186 6.74 -4.91 4.08
CA GLN A 186 5.74 -4.14 4.80
C GLN A 186 5.24 -4.78 6.11
N GLU A 187 5.78 -5.94 6.49
CA GLU A 187 5.43 -6.66 7.73
C GLU A 187 3.90 -6.87 7.89
N PRO A 188 3.23 -7.53 6.92
CA PRO A 188 1.76 -7.65 6.90
C PRO A 188 1.20 -8.32 8.15
N ARG A 189 1.96 -9.22 8.80
CA ARG A 189 1.57 -9.84 10.08
C ARG A 189 1.47 -8.81 11.21
N ILE A 190 2.40 -7.86 11.26
CA ILE A 190 2.40 -6.79 12.27
C ILE A 190 1.21 -5.86 12.04
N LEU A 191 0.94 -5.47 10.79
CA LEU A 191 -0.24 -4.63 10.51
C LEU A 191 -1.55 -5.33 10.82
N GLY A 192 -1.68 -6.62 10.47
CA GLY A 192 -2.86 -7.40 10.80
C GLY A 192 -3.08 -7.49 12.31
N ALA A 193 -2.02 -7.77 13.07
CA ALA A 193 -2.09 -7.78 14.53
C ALA A 193 -2.51 -6.42 15.09
N ALA A 194 -1.88 -5.33 14.65
CA ALA A 194 -2.21 -3.98 15.08
C ALA A 194 -3.67 -3.60 14.75
N ALA A 195 -4.18 -4.01 13.59
CA ALA A 195 -5.57 -3.76 13.21
C ALA A 195 -6.55 -4.53 14.11
N VAL A 196 -6.26 -5.80 14.40
CA VAL A 196 -7.07 -6.63 15.30
C VAL A 196 -7.05 -6.06 16.73
N GLU A 197 -5.88 -5.73 17.25
CA GLU A 197 -5.73 -5.09 18.57
C GLU A 197 -6.54 -3.79 18.64
N ARG A 198 -6.45 -2.96 17.59
CA ARG A 198 -7.20 -1.69 17.52
C ARG A 198 -8.72 -1.92 17.53
N VAL A 199 -9.23 -2.89 16.78
CA VAL A 199 -10.68 -3.22 16.79
C VAL A 199 -11.11 -3.69 18.18
N VAL A 200 -10.35 -4.58 18.81
CA VAL A 200 -10.68 -5.10 20.15
C VAL A 200 -10.69 -3.97 21.19
N ASP A 201 -9.70 -3.09 21.16
CA ASP A 201 -9.63 -1.94 22.07
C ASP A 201 -10.85 -1.03 21.93
N LEU A 202 -11.29 -0.78 20.70
CA LEU A 202 -12.47 0.03 20.42
C LEU A 202 -13.77 -0.67 20.87
N LEU A 203 -13.87 -1.99 20.70
CA LEU A 203 -14.99 -2.80 21.20
C LEU A 203 -15.09 -2.74 22.73
N HIS A 204 -13.99 -2.91 23.45
CA HIS A 204 -13.98 -2.85 24.93
C HIS A 204 -14.35 -1.47 25.49
N ARG A 205 -14.07 -0.40 24.75
CA ARG A 205 -14.45 0.97 25.14
C ARG A 205 -15.92 1.30 24.87
N GLY A 206 -16.70 0.35 24.35
CA GLY A 206 -18.07 0.58 23.91
C GLY A 206 -18.16 1.54 22.72
N GLY A 207 -17.04 1.72 21.98
CA GLY A 207 -17.00 2.57 20.79
C GLY A 207 -17.94 2.04 19.72
N ARG A 208 -18.49 2.95 18.90
CA ARG A 208 -19.20 2.63 17.65
C ARG A 208 -18.53 3.41 16.53
N SER A 209 -18.39 2.84 15.33
CA SER A 209 -17.69 3.52 14.21
C SER A 209 -18.36 4.85 13.85
N ALA A 210 -19.69 4.92 13.96
CA ALA A 210 -20.46 6.16 13.77
C ALA A 210 -20.17 7.27 14.81
N ALA A 211 -19.56 6.93 15.95
CA ALA A 211 -19.23 7.87 17.03
C ALA A 211 -17.75 8.29 17.03
N VAL A 212 -16.95 7.81 16.07
CA VAL A 212 -15.52 8.18 15.97
C VAL A 212 -15.40 9.55 15.27
N GLU A 213 -15.60 10.63 16.02
CA GLU A 213 -15.35 12.01 15.53
C GLU A 213 -13.89 12.24 15.10
N ARG A 214 -12.95 11.41 15.59
CA ARG A 214 -11.52 11.45 15.26
C ARG A 214 -11.02 10.06 14.89
N ALA A 215 -11.08 9.73 13.61
CA ALA A 215 -10.37 8.57 13.06
C ALA A 215 -8.86 8.79 13.19
N ASP A 216 -8.20 8.03 14.06
CA ASP A 216 -6.76 8.05 14.23
C ASP A 216 -6.06 7.11 13.24
N GLU A 217 -4.83 7.46 12.89
CA GLU A 217 -3.99 6.69 11.97
C GLU A 217 -2.75 6.20 12.69
N LEU A 218 -2.58 4.87 12.75
CA LEU A 218 -1.38 4.23 13.27
C LEU A 218 -0.46 3.88 12.11
N LEU A 219 0.72 4.51 12.06
CA LEU A 219 1.71 4.28 11.01
C LEU A 219 2.74 3.22 11.42
N HIS A 220 2.93 2.24 10.55
CA HIS A 220 3.95 1.21 10.68
C HIS A 220 5.04 1.39 9.63
N LEU A 221 6.29 1.25 10.08
CA LEU A 221 7.44 1.22 9.19
C LEU A 221 7.61 -0.18 8.63
N GLY A 222 7.82 -0.25 7.32
CA GLY A 222 8.36 -1.46 6.70
C GLY A 222 9.86 -1.59 6.98
N ARG A 223 10.39 -2.78 6.74
CA ARG A 223 11.80 -3.11 6.90
C ARG A 223 12.47 -3.25 5.54
N TRP A 224 13.65 -2.65 5.37
CA TRP A 224 14.50 -2.91 4.20
C TRP A 224 14.95 -4.39 4.16
N ARG A 225 14.85 -5.00 2.99
CA ARG A 225 15.42 -6.31 2.66
C ARG A 225 16.36 -6.17 1.46
N PRO A 226 17.63 -6.61 1.57
CA PRO A 226 18.65 -6.36 0.55
C PRO A 226 18.51 -7.18 -0.76
N GLY A 227 17.52 -8.08 -0.86
CA GLY A 227 17.42 -9.05 -1.97
C GLY A 227 18.51 -10.12 -1.90
N ALA A 228 18.32 -11.22 -2.63
CA ALA A 228 19.29 -12.32 -2.80
C ALA A 228 20.26 -12.07 -3.96
#